data_AF-A0A8T3PLZ1-F1
#
_entry.id   AF-A0A8T3PLZ1-F1
#
_cell.length_a   1.000
_cell.length_b   1.000
_cell.length_c   1.000
_cell.angle_alpha   90.00
_cell.angle_beta   90.00
_cell.angle_gamma   90.00
#
_symmetry.space_group_name_H-M   'P 1'
#
loop_
_entity.id
_entity.type
_entity.pdbx_description
1 polymer ?
#
loop_
_entity_poly.entity_id
_entity_poly.type
_entity_poly.pdbx_seq_one_letter_code
_entity_poly.pdbx_strand_id
1 'polypeptide(L)'
;MSDDVSDESPPWDTPIAVTLTPETIMNTVFSSAGSVHTGWESCVDDALVVEETVVADEASADHCRLAQQEYADSDAADDTWHDWTIELQLGTVYIMAHWRARAPGSPADWDWCATEAEQAFMNACVLLGRRVRRGLLVDMPPHTDRPSRTRH
;
A
#
# COMPACT_ATOMS: atom_id res chain seq x y z
N MET A 1 -50.27 -30.60 -6.36
CA MET A 1 -49.86 -29.50 -7.24
C MET A 1 -48.65 -28.89 -6.58
N SER A 2 -47.47 -29.28 -7.03
CA SER A 2 -46.21 -28.78 -6.49
C SER A 2 -45.85 -27.54 -7.28
N ASP A 3 -45.79 -26.40 -6.61
CA ASP A 3 -45.25 -25.17 -7.17
C ASP A 3 -43.75 -25.37 -7.40
N ASP A 4 -43.40 -25.62 -8.67
CA ASP A 4 -42.05 -25.64 -9.20
C ASP A 4 -41.58 -24.19 -9.28
N VAL A 5 -41.04 -23.68 -8.18
CA VAL A 5 -40.30 -22.41 -8.19
C VAL A 5 -38.96 -22.73 -8.81
N SER A 6 -38.84 -22.46 -10.11
CA SER A 6 -37.55 -22.44 -10.80
C SER A 6 -36.57 -21.59 -9.99
N ASP A 7 -35.53 -22.23 -9.47
CA ASP A 7 -34.41 -21.58 -8.78
C ASP A 7 -33.61 -20.78 -9.83
N GLU A 8 -34.16 -19.64 -10.26
CA GLU A 8 -33.55 -18.67 -11.18
C GLU A 8 -32.50 -17.81 -10.47
N SER A 9 -31.74 -18.42 -9.56
CA SER A 9 -30.58 -17.76 -8.99
C SER A 9 -29.56 -17.51 -10.11
N PRO A 10 -29.00 -16.29 -10.22
CA PRO A 10 -28.01 -16.01 -11.25
C PRO A 10 -26.80 -16.96 -11.07
N PRO A 11 -26.17 -17.41 -12.17
CA PRO A 11 -25.05 -18.34 -12.09
C PRO A 11 -23.83 -17.66 -11.47
N TRP A 12 -23.70 -17.77 -10.14
CA TRP A 12 -22.67 -17.16 -9.30
C TRP A 12 -21.23 -17.51 -9.71
N ASP A 13 -21.06 -18.65 -10.40
CA ASP A 13 -19.77 -19.14 -10.87
C ASP A 13 -19.39 -18.62 -12.28
N THR A 14 -20.22 -17.77 -12.90
CA THR A 14 -19.92 -17.22 -14.22
C THR A 14 -18.78 -16.21 -14.13
N PRO A 15 -17.64 -16.41 -14.83
CA PRO A 15 -16.56 -15.45 -14.85
C PRO A 15 -17.02 -14.12 -15.46
N ILE A 16 -16.72 -13.01 -14.78
CA ILE A 16 -16.98 -11.66 -15.28
C ILE A 16 -15.68 -11.10 -15.84
N ALA A 17 -15.73 -10.61 -17.08
CA ALA A 17 -14.64 -9.83 -17.66
C ALA A 17 -14.80 -8.35 -17.29
N VAL A 18 -13.79 -7.78 -16.64
CA VAL A 18 -13.77 -6.36 -16.28
C VAL A 18 -12.63 -5.69 -17.04
N THR A 19 -12.92 -4.57 -17.71
CA THR A 19 -11.90 -3.72 -18.30
C THR A 19 -11.39 -2.75 -17.25
N LEU A 20 -10.12 -2.88 -16.87
CA LEU A 20 -9.45 -1.94 -15.99
C LEU A 20 -8.58 -1.00 -16.83
N THR A 21 -8.74 0.29 -16.59
CA THR A 21 -7.84 1.33 -17.11
C THR A 21 -7.07 1.92 -15.93
N PRO A 22 -5.88 2.52 -16.18
CA PRO A 22 -5.18 3.25 -15.13
C PRO A 22 -6.07 4.30 -14.49
N GLU A 23 -6.85 5.06 -15.27
CA GLU A 23 -7.80 6.06 -14.76
C GLU A 23 -8.83 5.46 -13.79
N THR A 24 -9.39 4.28 -14.09
CA THR A 24 -10.30 3.60 -13.16
C THR A 24 -9.61 3.26 -11.85
N ILE A 25 -8.37 2.76 -11.91
CA ILE A 25 -7.58 2.45 -10.70
C ILE A 25 -7.30 3.72 -9.90
N MET A 26 -6.87 4.81 -10.55
CA MET A 26 -6.61 6.09 -9.91
C MET A 26 -7.84 6.61 -9.15
N ASN A 27 -9.01 6.58 -9.78
CA ASN A 27 -10.24 7.11 -9.21
C ASN A 27 -10.89 6.20 -8.15
N THR A 28 -10.57 4.90 -8.13
CA THR A 28 -11.20 3.94 -7.20
C THR A 28 -10.29 3.53 -6.05
N VAL A 29 -9.01 3.32 -6.33
CA VAL A 29 -8.02 2.84 -5.35
C VAL A 29 -7.25 4.00 -4.74
N PHE A 30 -6.93 5.03 -5.54
CA PHE A 30 -6.04 6.13 -5.14
C PHE A 30 -6.76 7.49 -5.02
N SER A 31 -8.07 7.47 -4.78
CA SER A 31 -8.91 8.68 -4.81
C SER A 31 -8.57 9.73 -3.75
N SER A 32 -7.97 9.33 -2.63
CA SER A 32 -7.54 10.24 -1.56
C SER A 32 -6.09 10.70 -1.69
N ALA A 33 -5.33 10.19 -2.68
CA ALA A 33 -3.95 10.58 -2.88
C ALA A 33 -3.83 12.06 -3.28
N GLY A 34 -2.82 12.74 -2.77
CA GLY A 34 -2.53 14.13 -3.16
C GLY A 34 -2.04 14.25 -4.60
N SER A 35 -1.44 13.17 -5.13
CA SER A 35 -1.05 13.07 -6.55
C SER A 35 -0.99 11.62 -6.99
N VAL A 36 -1.40 11.37 -8.23
CA VAL A 36 -1.34 10.05 -8.87
C VAL A 36 -0.83 10.21 -10.28
N HIS A 37 0.04 9.29 -10.71
CA HIS A 37 0.63 9.32 -12.04
C HIS A 37 1.01 7.91 -12.51
N THR A 38 1.38 7.81 -13.79
CA THR A 38 1.83 6.55 -14.40
C THR A 38 3.24 6.69 -14.93
N GLY A 39 3.95 5.57 -15.01
CA GLY A 39 5.30 5.52 -15.54
C GLY A 39 5.67 4.13 -16.06
N TRP A 40 6.85 4.05 -16.69
CA TRP A 40 7.48 2.78 -17.08
C TRP A 40 8.51 2.30 -16.06
N GLU A 41 8.80 3.13 -15.06
CA GLU A 41 9.77 2.89 -14.00
C GLU A 41 9.19 3.42 -12.68
N SER A 42 9.73 2.92 -11.57
CA SER A 42 9.44 3.41 -10.22
C SER A 42 9.87 4.86 -10.04
N CYS A 43 9.07 5.63 -9.30
CA CYS A 43 9.48 6.95 -8.79
C CYS A 43 10.04 6.89 -7.35
N VAL A 44 10.02 5.71 -6.72
CA VAL A 44 10.55 5.51 -5.37
C VAL A 44 12.08 5.48 -5.44
N ASP A 45 12.72 6.33 -4.64
CA ASP A 45 14.16 6.32 -4.44
C ASP A 45 14.47 5.46 -3.21
N ASP A 46 15.02 4.27 -3.44
CA ASP A 46 15.35 3.29 -2.39
C ASP A 46 16.33 3.84 -1.34
N ALA A 47 17.12 4.87 -1.66
CA ALA A 47 18.01 5.50 -0.70
C ALA A 47 17.27 6.35 0.36
N LEU A 48 16.02 6.73 0.07
CA LEU A 48 15.19 7.59 0.91
C LEU A 48 14.09 6.79 1.65
N VAL A 49 13.97 5.48 1.39
CA VAL A 49 12.97 4.62 2.01
C VAL A 49 13.32 4.34 3.46
N VAL A 50 12.38 4.63 4.36
CA VAL A 50 12.50 4.36 5.80
C VAL A 50 11.78 3.08 6.22
N GLU A 51 10.66 2.77 5.54
CA GLU A 51 9.87 1.56 5.76
C GLU A 51 9.23 1.13 4.45
N GLU A 52 9.11 -0.17 4.22
CA GLU A 52 8.37 -0.68 3.07
C GLU A 52 7.63 -1.98 3.35
N THR A 53 6.57 -2.19 2.57
CA THR A 53 5.83 -3.45 2.49
C THR A 53 5.56 -3.77 1.03
N VAL A 54 5.89 -4.98 0.59
CA VAL A 54 5.71 -5.43 -0.79
C VAL A 54 4.84 -6.68 -0.83
N VAL A 55 3.88 -6.68 -1.76
CA VAL A 55 3.06 -7.83 -2.11
C VAL A 55 3.24 -8.09 -3.60
N ALA A 56 3.82 -9.25 -3.93
CA ALA A 56 3.99 -9.69 -5.31
C ALA A 56 2.95 -10.75 -5.69
N ASP A 57 2.56 -10.77 -6.95
CA ASP A 57 1.91 -11.94 -7.53
C ASP A 57 2.95 -13.04 -7.82
N GLU A 58 2.57 -14.29 -7.60
CA GLU A 58 3.47 -15.45 -7.76
C GLU A 58 3.51 -15.94 -9.20
N ALA A 59 2.48 -15.60 -9.99
CA ALA A 59 2.34 -16.04 -11.37
C ALA A 59 2.86 -15.02 -12.40
N SER A 60 3.17 -13.79 -11.97
CA SER A 60 3.56 -12.68 -12.83
C SER A 60 4.65 -11.83 -12.18
N ALA A 61 5.07 -10.76 -12.88
CA ALA A 61 5.97 -9.75 -12.32
C ALA A 61 5.21 -8.60 -11.63
N ASP A 62 3.88 -8.73 -11.49
CA ASP A 62 3.03 -7.68 -10.94
C ASP A 62 3.24 -7.60 -9.42
N HIS A 63 3.37 -6.39 -8.90
CA HIS A 63 3.52 -6.16 -7.47
C HIS A 63 2.86 -4.87 -7.03
N CYS A 64 2.60 -4.79 -5.73
CA CYS A 64 2.17 -3.60 -5.04
C CYS A 64 3.17 -3.34 -3.91
N ARG A 65 3.75 -2.14 -3.87
CA ARG A 65 4.69 -1.69 -2.85
C ARG A 65 4.10 -0.47 -2.15
N LEU A 66 4.04 -0.50 -0.83
CA LEU A 66 3.87 0.68 0.01
C LEU A 66 5.24 1.03 0.56
N ALA A 67 5.79 2.16 0.12
CA ALA A 67 7.07 2.70 0.56
C ALA A 67 6.85 4.00 1.31
N GLN A 68 7.43 4.11 2.50
CA GLN A 68 7.52 5.36 3.25
C GLN A 68 8.89 5.97 2.96
N GLN A 69 8.91 7.21 2.50
CA GLN A 69 10.13 7.92 2.17
C GLN A 69 10.22 9.24 2.92
N GLU A 70 11.45 9.62 3.28
CA GLU A 70 11.75 10.92 3.86
C GLU A 70 12.74 11.67 2.98
N TYR A 71 12.38 12.88 2.59
CA TYR A 71 13.24 13.71 1.75
C TYR A 71 13.13 15.19 2.10
N ALA A 72 14.24 15.89 2.02
CA ALA A 72 14.28 17.34 2.13
C ALA A 72 13.99 17.98 0.76
N ASP A 73 13.20 19.05 0.74
CA ASP A 73 13.06 19.88 -0.44
C ASP A 73 14.41 20.52 -0.79
N SER A 74 14.85 20.41 -2.05
CA SER A 74 16.12 20.96 -2.50
C SER A 74 16.18 22.48 -2.38
N ASP A 75 15.03 23.15 -2.40
CA ASP A 75 14.93 24.61 -2.37
C ASP A 75 14.72 25.17 -0.94
N ALA A 76 14.44 24.33 0.04
CA ALA A 76 14.28 24.70 1.44
C ALA A 76 14.76 23.57 2.37
N ALA A 77 15.98 23.68 2.89
CA ALA A 77 16.59 22.63 3.72
C ALA A 77 15.83 22.29 5.02
N ASP A 78 14.96 23.19 5.50
CA ASP A 78 14.10 22.97 6.67
C ASP A 78 12.76 22.29 6.33
N ASP A 79 12.54 21.98 5.04
CA ASP A 79 11.30 21.44 4.50
C ASP A 79 11.44 19.95 4.20
N THR A 80 11.54 19.15 5.26
CA THR A 80 11.48 17.69 5.14
C THR A 80 10.04 17.23 4.96
N TRP A 81 9.83 16.24 4.09
CA TRP A 81 8.55 15.62 3.78
C TRP A 81 8.57 14.15 4.16
N HIS A 82 7.45 13.65 4.70
CA HIS A 82 7.13 12.23 4.75
C HIS A 82 6.18 11.94 3.59
N ASP A 83 6.53 10.95 2.79
CA ASP A 83 5.74 10.50 1.65
C ASP A 83 5.43 9.02 1.79
N TRP A 84 4.15 8.70 1.86
CA TRP A 84 3.66 7.34 1.69
C TRP A 84 3.35 7.14 0.22
N THR A 85 4.24 6.45 -0.48
CA THR A 85 4.10 6.15 -1.89
C THR A 85 3.59 4.73 -2.07
N ILE A 86 2.49 4.58 -2.79
CA ILE A 86 2.08 3.29 -3.34
C ILE A 86 2.57 3.21 -4.77
N GLU A 87 3.24 2.11 -5.08
CA GLU A 87 3.58 1.71 -6.43
C GLU A 87 2.84 0.41 -6.76
N LEU A 88 2.00 0.45 -7.79
CA LEU A 88 1.35 -0.72 -8.35
C LEU A 88 1.89 -0.99 -9.75
N GLN A 89 2.64 -2.08 -9.92
CA GLN A 89 3.08 -2.57 -11.21
C GLN A 89 2.06 -3.57 -11.77
N LEU A 90 1.56 -3.28 -12.96
CA LEU A 90 0.71 -4.20 -13.75
C LEU A 90 1.34 -4.37 -15.14
N GLY A 91 1.91 -5.54 -15.38
CA GLY A 91 2.74 -5.84 -16.54
C GLY A 91 3.97 -4.93 -16.58
N THR A 92 3.95 -3.95 -17.47
CA THR A 92 5.06 -3.00 -17.68
C THR A 92 4.75 -1.58 -17.20
N VAL A 93 3.52 -1.34 -16.75
CA VAL A 93 3.06 0.00 -16.33
C VAL A 93 3.08 0.09 -14.82
N TYR A 94 3.64 1.18 -14.32
CA TYR A 94 3.54 1.59 -12.94
C TYR A 94 2.41 2.61 -12.78
N ILE A 95 1.61 2.44 -11.74
CA ILE A 95 0.66 3.45 -11.24
C ILE A 95 1.11 3.81 -9.84
N MET A 96 1.45 5.08 -9.64
CA MET A 96 2.09 5.57 -8.42
C MET A 96 1.25 6.67 -7.79
N ALA A 97 0.99 6.55 -6.50
CA ALA A 97 0.15 7.45 -5.73
C ALA A 97 0.87 7.90 -4.45
N HIS A 98 0.72 9.17 -4.10
CA HIS A 98 1.45 9.80 -3.00
C HIS A 98 0.50 10.43 -1.98
N TRP A 99 0.76 10.16 -0.71
CA TRP A 99 0.21 10.88 0.43
C TRP A 99 1.37 11.55 1.15
N ARG A 100 1.40 12.88 1.12
CA ARG A 100 2.55 13.66 1.57
C ARG A 100 2.18 14.57 2.72
N ALA A 101 2.95 14.51 3.79
CA ALA A 101 2.84 15.42 4.92
C ALA A 101 4.21 16.04 5.23
N ARG A 102 4.18 17.24 5.80
CA ARG A 102 5.38 17.93 6.25
C ARG A 102 5.93 17.23 7.49
N ALA A 103 7.23 17.01 7.56
CA ALA A 103 7.89 16.48 8.75
C ALA A 103 7.73 17.37 9.99
N PRO A 104 7.93 18.70 9.91
CA PRO A 104 7.61 19.56 11.05
C PRO A 104 6.08 19.79 11.22
N GLY A 105 5.24 19.05 10.50
CA GLY A 105 3.78 19.19 10.49
C GLY A 105 3.08 18.55 11.70
N SER A 106 1.75 18.48 11.62
CA SER A 106 0.93 17.87 12.67
C SER A 106 1.04 16.33 12.62
N PRO A 107 1.21 15.63 13.76
CA PRO A 107 1.10 14.18 13.80
C PRO A 107 -0.22 13.65 13.24
N ALA A 108 -1.31 14.43 13.35
CA ALA A 108 -2.59 14.04 12.78
C ALA A 108 -2.58 13.96 11.24
N ASP A 109 -1.78 14.80 10.57
CA ASP A 109 -1.65 14.77 9.11
C ASP A 109 -0.87 13.52 8.67
N TRP A 110 0.13 13.12 9.47
CA TRP A 110 0.88 11.88 9.25
C TRP A 110 -0.02 10.66 9.43
N ASP A 111 -0.75 10.60 10.56
CA ASP A 111 -1.67 9.50 10.85
C ASP A 111 -2.74 9.34 9.76
N TRP A 112 -3.24 10.46 9.23
CA TRP A 112 -4.17 10.47 8.11
C TRP A 112 -3.52 9.94 6.82
N CYS A 113 -2.34 10.46 6.43
CA CYS A 113 -1.63 10.00 5.24
C CYS A 113 -1.30 8.51 5.30
N ALA A 114 -0.74 8.05 6.42
CA ALA A 114 -0.43 6.65 6.66
C ALA A 114 -1.69 5.77 6.57
N THR A 115 -2.80 6.22 7.16
CA THR A 115 -4.05 5.45 7.14
C THR A 115 -4.65 5.34 5.74
N GLU A 116 -4.69 6.43 4.99
CA GLU A 116 -5.21 6.43 3.63
C GLU A 116 -4.32 5.61 2.69
N ALA A 117 -3.00 5.75 2.80
CA ALA A 117 -2.05 4.95 2.01
C ALA A 117 -2.15 3.45 2.34
N GLU A 118 -2.26 3.07 3.62
CA GLU A 118 -2.47 1.66 3.98
C GLU A 118 -3.80 1.10 3.44
N GLN A 119 -4.88 1.89 3.51
CA GLN A 119 -6.17 1.47 2.98
C GLN A 119 -6.13 1.30 1.47
N ALA A 120 -5.49 2.23 0.76
CA ALA A 120 -5.27 2.14 -0.68
C ALA A 120 -4.37 0.95 -1.04
N PHE A 121 -3.33 0.67 -0.25
CA PHE A 121 -2.45 -0.48 -0.46
C PHE A 121 -3.22 -1.80 -0.31
N MET A 122 -4.05 -1.93 0.72
CA MET A 122 -4.92 -3.10 0.91
C MET A 122 -5.88 -3.29 -0.26
N ASN A 123 -6.47 -2.21 -0.77
CA ASN A 123 -7.38 -2.25 -1.93
C ASN A 123 -6.62 -2.64 -3.21
N ALA A 124 -5.43 -2.09 -3.44
CA ALA A 124 -4.58 -2.40 -4.58
C ALA A 124 -4.16 -3.87 -4.60
N CYS A 125 -3.84 -4.46 -3.45
CA CYS A 125 -3.45 -5.87 -3.34
C CYS A 125 -4.54 -6.84 -3.83
N VAL A 126 -5.82 -6.45 -3.80
CA VAL A 126 -6.92 -7.25 -4.35
C VAL A 126 -6.77 -7.44 -5.87
N LEU A 127 -6.23 -6.45 -6.57
CA LEU A 127 -5.95 -6.53 -8.01
C LEU A 127 -4.89 -7.60 -8.33
N LEU A 128 -4.04 -7.94 -7.36
CA LEU A 128 -3.05 -9.02 -7.43
C LEU A 128 -3.58 -10.37 -6.88
N GLY A 129 -4.89 -10.45 -6.63
CA GLY A 129 -5.52 -11.63 -6.02
C GLY A 129 -5.11 -11.87 -4.56
N ARG A 130 -4.52 -10.88 -3.89
CA ARG A 130 -4.08 -10.98 -2.49
C ARG A 130 -5.03 -10.27 -1.55
N ARG A 131 -5.18 -10.79 -0.33
CA ARG A 131 -5.95 -10.15 0.74
C ARG A 131 -4.98 -9.74 1.85
N VAL A 132 -4.84 -8.44 2.05
CA VAL A 132 -4.04 -7.85 3.12
C VAL A 132 -4.98 -7.35 4.22
N ARG A 133 -4.54 -7.42 5.47
CA ARG A 133 -5.29 -6.96 6.65
C ARG A 133 -4.33 -6.30 7.64
N ARG A 134 -4.81 -5.23 8.30
CA ARG A 134 -4.12 -4.66 9.46
C ARG A 134 -4.05 -5.71 10.59
N GLY A 135 -2.89 -5.80 11.23
CA GLY A 135 -2.63 -6.72 12.33
C GLY A 135 -1.97 -6.00 13.50
N LEU A 136 -2.07 -6.59 14.69
CA LEU A 136 -1.33 -6.13 15.87
C LEU A 136 0.01 -6.89 15.93
N LEU A 137 1.11 -6.15 16.05
CA LEU A 137 2.42 -6.69 16.35
C LEU A 137 2.79 -6.32 17.79
N VAL A 138 3.38 -7.25 18.54
CA VAL A 138 3.92 -6.98 19.87
C VAL A 138 5.42 -6.85 19.72
N ASP A 139 5.94 -5.65 19.91
CA ASP A 139 7.39 -5.43 19.98
C ASP A 139 7.92 -6.04 21.27
N MET A 140 8.66 -7.13 21.12
CA MET A 140 9.40 -7.72 22.22
C MET A 140 10.69 -6.90 22.41
N PRO A 141 10.94 -6.34 23.61
CA PRO A 141 12.19 -5.63 23.86
C PRO A 141 13.37 -6.59 23.62
N PRO A 142 14.51 -6.09 23.11
CA PRO A 142 15.68 -6.91 22.86
C PRO A 142 16.07 -7.64 24.14
N HIS A 143 16.31 -8.95 24.04
CA HIS A 143 16.67 -9.78 25.19
C HIS A 143 18.01 -9.26 25.75
N THR A 144 17.96 -8.48 26.83
CA THR A 144 19.17 -8.13 27.56
C THR A 144 19.64 -9.40 28.26
N ASP A 145 20.76 -9.96 27.79
CA ASP A 145 21.41 -11.09 28.45
C ASP A 145 21.57 -10.78 29.93
N ARG A 146 20.88 -11.57 30.75
CA ARG A 146 20.90 -11.42 32.21
C ARG A 146 22.35 -11.69 32.66
N PRO A 147 23.02 -10.76 33.37
CA PRO A 147 24.41 -10.97 33.75
C PRO A 147 24.54 -12.25 34.56
N SER A 148 25.55 -13.05 34.21
CA SER A 148 25.87 -14.31 34.87
C SER A 148 25.94 -14.10 36.39
N ARG A 149 25.10 -14.82 37.14
CA ARG A 149 25.15 -14.80 38.61
C ARG A 149 26.47 -15.47 39.02
N THR A 150 27.48 -14.67 39.34
CA THR A 150 28.67 -15.13 40.05
C THR A 150 28.22 -15.74 41.37
N ARG A 151 28.41 -17.06 41.51
CA ARG A 151 28.28 -17.74 42.80
C ARG A 151 29.52 -17.38 43.63
N HIS A 152 29.29 -16.75 44.77
CA HIS A 152 30.28 -16.65 45.86
C HIS A 152 30.28 -17.92 46.69
#